data_AF-O76603-F1
#
_entry.id   AF-O76603-F1
#
_cell.length_a   1.000
_cell.length_b   1.000
_cell.length_c   1.000
_cell.angle_alpha   90.00
_cell.angle_beta   90.00
_cell.angle_gamma   90.00
#
_symmetry.space_group_name_H-M   'P 1'
#
loop_
_entity.id
_entity.type
_entity.pdbx_description
1 polymer ?
#
loop_
_entity_poly.entity_id
_entity_poly.type
_entity_poly.pdbx_seq_one_letter_code
_entity_poly.pdbx_strand_id
1 'polypeptide(L)'
;MYDTQSSDISQEALTTYQTYYNFVRLISSKLNDRSILSGNFDHFGYGPGGEDHETYQIDDYANMNSIPFPLHASDTDIDLDLKDVDGSMASAGWSSTVNGETCMIFISAATGTAYDGTTIKPTYNNFKTVIGVLVGGATSIPGLTTGTNVVTADSLNDSDAENVVNTLLGLLLSL
;
A
#
# COMPACT_ATOMS: atom_id res chain seq x y z
N MET A 1 1.23 0.27 -1.21
CA MET A 1 0.61 1.00 -2.34
C MET A 1 0.15 2.36 -1.87
N TYR A 2 0.57 3.40 -2.60
CA TYR A 2 0.20 4.79 -2.35
C TYR A 2 0.23 5.56 -3.68
N ASP A 3 -0.91 6.07 -4.14
CA ASP A 3 -1.03 6.86 -5.37
C ASP A 3 -1.69 8.21 -5.06
N THR A 4 -1.05 9.29 -5.53
CA THR A 4 -1.55 10.65 -5.41
C THR A 4 -1.08 11.49 -6.58
N GLN A 5 -1.86 11.56 -7.65
CA GLN A 5 -1.53 12.41 -8.79
C GLN A 5 -2.77 13.04 -9.43
N SER A 6 -2.76 14.36 -9.61
CA SER A 6 -3.62 15.08 -10.55
C SER A 6 -3.07 16.49 -10.78
N SER A 7 -3.29 17.00 -12.00
CA SER A 7 -3.18 18.43 -12.26
C SER A 7 -4.25 19.16 -11.45
N ASP A 8 -3.95 20.37 -10.96
CA ASP A 8 -4.89 21.21 -10.20
C ASP A 8 -5.32 20.66 -8.82
N ILE A 9 -4.57 19.73 -8.21
CA ILE A 9 -4.76 19.37 -6.79
C ILE A 9 -4.62 20.61 -5.93
N SER A 10 -5.60 20.86 -5.07
CA SER A 10 -5.53 21.96 -4.10
C SER A 10 -4.35 21.77 -3.14
N GLN A 11 -3.77 22.87 -2.66
CA GLN A 11 -2.68 22.79 -1.67
C GLN A 11 -3.09 21.98 -0.43
N GLU A 12 -4.37 22.02 -0.05
CA GLU A 12 -4.95 21.22 1.04
C GLU A 12 -4.91 19.72 0.75
N ALA A 13 -5.28 19.31 -0.46
CA ALA A 13 -5.21 17.92 -0.88
C ALA A 13 -3.74 17.44 -0.96
N LEU A 14 -2.81 18.27 -1.47
CA LEU A 14 -1.37 17.96 -1.43
C LEU A 14 -0.86 17.74 -0.01
N THR A 15 -1.26 18.58 0.96
CA THR A 15 -0.89 18.42 2.36
C THR A 15 -1.46 17.12 2.95
N THR A 16 -2.70 16.78 2.61
CA THR A 16 -3.35 15.54 3.03
C THR A 16 -2.60 14.32 2.49
N TYR A 17 -2.28 14.34 1.21
CA TYR A 17 -1.49 13.31 0.55
C TYR A 17 -0.11 13.16 1.19
N GLN A 18 0.65 14.24 1.34
CA GLN A 18 1.94 14.19 2.02
C GLN A 18 1.84 13.57 3.43
N THR A 19 0.74 13.79 4.15
CA THR A 19 0.49 13.17 5.46
C THR A 19 0.35 11.65 5.35
N TYR A 20 -0.43 11.14 4.40
CA TYR A 20 -0.54 9.71 4.13
C TYR A 20 0.78 9.09 3.68
N TYR A 21 1.56 9.78 2.84
CA TYR A 21 2.89 9.31 2.43
C TYR A 21 3.85 9.20 3.63
N ASN A 22 3.85 10.19 4.52
CA ASN A 22 4.63 10.14 5.75
C ASN A 22 4.18 9.00 6.66
N PHE A 23 2.88 8.67 6.68
CA PHE A 23 2.37 7.53 7.42
C PHE A 23 2.85 6.18 6.85
N VAL A 24 2.93 6.04 5.52
CA VAL A 24 3.57 4.87 4.88
C VAL A 24 5.01 4.72 5.36
N ARG A 25 5.79 5.81 5.37
CA ARG A 25 7.17 5.80 5.90
C ARG A 25 7.23 5.42 7.37
N LEU A 26 6.25 5.83 8.16
CA LEU A 26 6.16 5.47 9.57
C LEU A 26 5.93 3.97 9.76
N ILE A 27 5.03 3.36 8.97
CA ILE A 27 4.83 1.90 8.93
C ILE A 27 6.15 1.20 8.57
N SER A 28 6.86 1.66 7.54
CA SER A 28 8.17 1.12 7.18
C SER A 28 9.18 1.24 8.33
N SER A 29 9.22 2.36 9.06
CA SER A 29 10.06 2.49 10.24
C SER A 29 9.75 1.43 11.30
N LYS A 30 8.45 1.15 11.56
CA LYS A 30 8.06 0.13 12.55
C LYS A 30 8.41 -1.27 12.10
N LEU A 31 8.25 -1.60 10.81
CA LEU A 31 8.70 -2.88 10.25
C LEU A 31 10.22 -3.03 10.36
N ASN A 32 10.96 -1.95 10.13
CA ASN A 32 12.41 -1.92 10.27
C ASN A 32 12.85 -2.13 11.73
N ASP A 33 12.17 -1.53 12.70
CA ASP A 33 12.43 -1.75 14.13
C ASP A 33 12.26 -3.24 14.53
N ARG A 34 11.45 -4.00 13.77
CA ARG A 34 11.28 -5.45 13.95
C ARG A 34 12.28 -6.29 13.15
N SER A 35 13.19 -5.67 12.38
CA SER A 35 14.11 -6.34 11.45
C SER A 35 13.40 -7.19 10.37
N ILE A 36 12.15 -6.83 10.03
CA ILE A 36 11.29 -7.58 9.09
C ILE A 36 11.07 -6.80 7.79
N LEU A 37 11.77 -5.66 7.61
CA LEU A 37 11.61 -4.86 6.40
C LEU A 37 12.70 -5.15 5.36
N SER A 38 12.24 -5.74 4.26
CA SER A 38 12.77 -5.53 2.92
C SER A 38 11.56 -5.45 1.98
N GLY A 39 11.51 -4.48 1.08
CA GLY A 39 10.34 -4.34 0.18
C GLY A 39 10.53 -3.30 -0.90
N ASN A 40 9.43 -2.81 -1.47
CA ASN A 40 9.44 -1.71 -2.43
C ASN A 40 8.25 -0.78 -2.17
N PHE A 41 8.46 0.54 -2.33
CA PHE A 41 7.34 1.47 -2.42
C PHE A 41 6.80 1.46 -3.84
N ASP A 42 5.78 0.62 -4.03
CA ASP A 42 4.99 0.67 -5.24
C ASP A 42 4.07 1.90 -5.19
N HIS A 43 4.49 2.94 -5.92
CA HIS A 43 3.62 4.03 -6.33
C HIS A 43 2.98 3.57 -7.63
N PHE A 44 1.74 3.12 -7.59
CA PHE A 44 0.98 2.88 -8.81
C PHE A 44 0.73 4.24 -9.46
N GLY A 45 1.63 4.65 -10.35
CA GLY A 45 1.27 5.37 -11.56
C GLY A 45 1.53 4.39 -12.67
N TYR A 46 0.49 3.98 -13.41
CA TYR A 46 0.57 2.98 -14.47
C TYR A 46 1.43 3.51 -15.64
N GLY A 47 2.75 3.53 -15.44
CA GLY A 47 3.70 3.54 -16.53
C GLY A 47 3.60 2.19 -17.26
N PRO A 48 3.83 2.13 -18.58
CA PRO A 48 3.70 0.93 -19.41
C PRO A 48 4.67 -0.24 -19.09
N GLY A 49 5.21 -0.32 -17.87
CA GLY A 49 6.08 -1.39 -17.37
C GLY A 49 5.59 -2.07 -16.07
N GLY A 50 4.35 -1.84 -15.65
CA GLY A 50 3.82 -2.30 -14.35
C GLY A 50 3.45 -3.79 -14.23
N GLU A 51 3.68 -4.61 -15.25
CA GLU A 51 3.24 -6.02 -15.23
C GLU A 51 4.24 -6.97 -14.56
N ASP A 52 5.48 -6.55 -14.33
CA ASP A 52 6.54 -7.46 -13.91
C ASP A 52 7.52 -6.82 -12.89
N HIS A 53 7.36 -7.20 -11.62
CA HIS A 53 8.27 -6.84 -10.53
C HIS A 53 9.39 -7.89 -10.33
N GLU A 54 9.57 -8.86 -11.23
CA GLU A 54 10.57 -9.93 -11.09
C GLU A 54 12.00 -9.40 -10.98
N THR A 55 12.26 -8.21 -11.53
CA THR A 55 13.58 -7.57 -11.56
C THR A 55 13.75 -6.40 -10.60
N TYR A 56 12.70 -6.07 -9.82
CA TYR A 56 12.75 -4.93 -8.92
C TYR A 56 13.77 -5.17 -7.80
N GLN A 57 14.60 -4.16 -7.54
CA GLN A 57 15.44 -4.17 -6.36
C GLN A 57 14.58 -3.98 -5.13
N ILE A 58 14.86 -4.80 -4.13
CA ILE A 58 14.23 -4.72 -2.83
C ILE A 58 15.01 -3.67 -2.04
N ASP A 59 14.31 -2.65 -1.58
CA ASP A 59 14.82 -1.58 -0.74
C ASP A 59 14.77 -1.94 0.74
N ASP A 60 15.75 -1.44 1.48
CA ASP A 60 15.71 -1.38 2.93
C ASP A 60 15.02 -0.08 3.40
N TYR A 61 14.90 0.08 4.72
CA TYR A 61 14.33 1.29 5.28
C TYR A 61 15.08 2.56 4.90
N ALA A 62 16.41 2.52 4.82
CA ALA A 62 17.20 3.71 4.53
C ALA A 62 16.92 4.22 3.11
N ASN A 63 16.85 3.31 2.14
CA ASN A 63 16.46 3.62 0.77
C ASN A 63 15.02 4.11 0.70
N MET A 64 14.05 3.37 1.26
CA MET A 64 12.63 3.77 1.30
C MET A 64 12.45 5.17 1.91
N ASN A 65 13.14 5.44 3.02
CA ASN A 65 13.05 6.70 3.74
C ASN A 65 13.75 7.87 3.00
N SER A 66 14.56 7.59 1.99
CA SER A 66 15.20 8.58 1.13
C SER A 66 14.34 8.98 -0.08
N ILE A 67 13.30 8.21 -0.40
CA ILE A 67 12.39 8.51 -1.50
C ILE A 67 11.57 9.76 -1.14
N PRO A 68 11.62 10.83 -1.96
CA PRO A 68 10.80 12.01 -1.73
C PRO A 68 9.33 11.72 -2.06
N PHE A 69 8.41 12.48 -1.45
CA PHE A 69 7.01 12.47 -1.85
C PHE A 69 6.92 12.74 -3.37
N PRO A 70 6.33 11.83 -4.17
CA PRO A 70 6.31 11.97 -5.62
C PRO A 70 5.36 13.11 -6.02
N LEU A 71 5.93 14.27 -6.34
CA LEU A 71 5.20 15.38 -6.95
C LEU A 71 5.37 15.28 -8.47
N HIS A 72 4.64 14.37 -9.11
CA HIS A 72 4.55 14.33 -10.57
C HIS A 72 3.28 15.04 -11.04
N ALA A 73 3.46 16.11 -11.83
CA ALA A 73 2.39 16.98 -12.29
C ALA A 73 1.60 16.42 -13.50
N SER A 74 1.81 15.15 -13.88
CA SER A 74 1.39 14.63 -15.18
C SER A 74 0.45 13.44 -15.14
N ASP A 75 0.22 12.84 -13.98
CA ASP A 75 -0.73 11.75 -13.88
C ASP A 75 -2.04 12.31 -13.34
N THR A 76 -3.08 12.18 -14.15
CA THR A 76 -4.42 12.72 -13.93
C THR A 76 -5.43 11.62 -13.67
N ASP A 77 -4.97 10.37 -13.57
CA ASP A 77 -5.82 9.20 -13.47
C ASP A 77 -5.50 8.47 -12.17
N ILE A 78 -6.08 8.98 -11.06
CA ILE A 78 -6.13 8.22 -9.81
C ILE A 78 -7.05 7.04 -10.08
N ASP A 79 -6.47 5.96 -10.60
CA ASP A 79 -7.23 4.76 -10.90
C ASP A 79 -7.42 3.96 -9.60
N LEU A 80 -8.57 4.19 -8.98
CA LEU A 80 -9.04 3.40 -7.85
C LEU A 80 -9.80 2.14 -8.30
N ASP A 81 -9.68 1.73 -9.57
CA ASP A 81 -10.22 0.45 -10.01
C ASP A 81 -9.43 -0.69 -9.36
N LEU A 82 -10.03 -1.35 -8.35
CA LEU A 82 -9.43 -2.54 -7.77
C LEU A 82 -9.39 -3.70 -8.75
N LYS A 83 -10.03 -3.64 -9.94
CA LYS A 83 -9.77 -4.62 -11.01
C LYS A 83 -8.34 -4.53 -11.50
N ASP A 84 -7.78 -3.34 -11.56
CA ASP A 84 -6.40 -3.17 -12.02
C ASP A 84 -5.44 -3.59 -10.92
N VAL A 85 -5.77 -3.29 -9.66
CA VAL A 85 -5.04 -3.87 -8.51
C VAL A 85 -5.15 -5.40 -8.51
N ASP A 86 -6.35 -5.96 -8.63
CA ASP A 86 -6.58 -7.41 -8.59
C ASP A 86 -5.93 -8.13 -9.76
N GLY A 87 -6.03 -7.55 -10.96
CA GLY A 87 -5.45 -8.04 -12.20
C GLY A 87 -3.93 -7.99 -12.17
N SER A 88 -3.35 -6.81 -11.93
CA SER A 88 -1.91 -6.62 -11.82
C SER A 88 -1.31 -7.47 -10.71
N MET A 89 -1.94 -7.55 -9.52
CA MET A 89 -1.42 -8.38 -8.41
C MET A 89 -1.60 -9.88 -8.64
N ALA A 90 -2.59 -10.30 -9.44
CA ALA A 90 -2.74 -11.70 -9.83
C ALA A 90 -1.62 -12.16 -10.79
N SER A 91 -1.11 -11.26 -11.64
CA SER A 91 -0.05 -11.55 -12.60
C SER A 91 1.36 -11.10 -12.18
N ALA A 92 1.48 -10.20 -11.20
CA ALA A 92 2.76 -9.63 -10.80
C ALA A 92 3.72 -10.71 -10.29
N GLY A 93 4.83 -10.91 -11.00
CA GLY A 93 5.98 -11.66 -10.53
C GLY A 93 6.85 -10.82 -9.61
N TRP A 94 7.52 -11.44 -8.64
CA TRP A 94 8.55 -10.80 -7.81
C TRP A 94 9.87 -11.55 -7.94
N SER A 95 10.97 -10.91 -7.52
CA SER A 95 12.28 -11.55 -7.57
C SER A 95 12.29 -12.83 -6.73
N SER A 96 13.09 -13.82 -7.17
CA SER A 96 13.12 -15.15 -6.56
C SER A 96 13.46 -15.15 -5.07
N THR A 97 14.11 -14.10 -4.56
CA THR A 97 14.45 -13.93 -3.15
C THR A 97 13.26 -13.60 -2.26
N VAL A 98 12.10 -13.19 -2.80
CA VAL A 98 10.90 -12.83 -2.02
C VAL A 98 9.65 -13.62 -2.42
N ASN A 99 9.70 -14.41 -3.50
CA ASN A 99 8.56 -15.20 -3.94
C ASN A 99 8.01 -16.12 -2.84
N GLY A 100 6.77 -15.85 -2.42
CA GLY A 100 6.07 -16.61 -1.38
C GLY A 100 6.26 -16.09 0.05
N GLU A 101 7.09 -15.08 0.26
CA GLU A 101 7.30 -14.42 1.57
C GLU A 101 6.81 -12.96 1.55
N THR A 102 6.25 -12.49 0.44
CA THR A 102 5.79 -11.12 0.28
C THR A 102 4.44 -10.88 0.97
N CYS A 103 4.29 -9.69 1.54
CA CYS A 103 3.04 -9.14 2.04
C CYS A 103 2.70 -7.84 1.33
N MET A 104 1.40 -7.56 1.19
CA MET A 104 0.92 -6.28 0.67
C MET A 104 0.24 -5.47 1.77
N ILE A 105 0.65 -4.20 1.89
CA ILE A 105 -0.08 -3.19 2.66
C ILE A 105 -0.76 -2.24 1.67
N PHE A 106 -2.08 -2.32 1.62
CA PHE A 106 -2.94 -1.51 0.76
C PHE A 106 -3.57 -0.39 1.59
N ILE A 107 -3.14 0.86 1.38
CA ILE A 107 -3.65 2.01 2.12
C ILE A 107 -4.71 2.72 1.27
N SER A 108 -5.88 2.98 1.84
CA SER A 108 -6.98 3.64 1.15
C SER A 108 -7.53 4.82 1.93
N ALA A 109 -7.65 5.94 1.23
CA ALA A 109 -8.47 7.09 1.61
C ALA A 109 -9.82 7.12 0.89
N ALA A 110 -10.06 6.18 -0.04
CA ALA A 110 -11.22 6.16 -0.92
C ALA A 110 -12.45 5.61 -0.19
N THR A 111 -13.61 6.20 -0.47
CA THR A 111 -14.90 5.64 -0.04
C THR A 111 -15.21 4.37 -0.84
N GLY A 112 -15.95 3.42 -0.25
CA GLY A 112 -16.27 2.14 -0.92
C GLY A 112 -16.92 2.26 -2.31
N THR A 113 -17.62 3.35 -2.60
CA THR A 113 -18.22 3.65 -3.91
C THR A 113 -17.21 3.96 -5.00
N ALA A 114 -16.02 4.43 -4.64
CA ALA A 114 -14.96 4.74 -5.59
C ALA A 114 -14.42 3.48 -6.28
N TYR A 115 -14.59 2.32 -5.65
CA TYR A 115 -14.15 1.04 -6.21
C TYR A 115 -15.11 0.47 -7.26
N ASP A 116 -16.24 1.10 -7.56
CA ASP A 116 -17.18 0.66 -8.61
C ASP A 116 -17.53 -0.85 -8.59
N GLY A 117 -17.72 -1.41 -7.39
CA GLY A 117 -18.08 -2.82 -7.18
C GLY A 117 -16.92 -3.83 -7.30
N THR A 118 -15.69 -3.35 -7.41
CA THR A 118 -14.49 -4.16 -7.58
C THR A 118 -13.91 -4.55 -6.23
N THR A 119 -13.11 -5.62 -6.18
CA THR A 119 -12.60 -6.20 -4.92
C THR A 119 -11.18 -6.69 -5.06
N ILE A 120 -10.38 -6.58 -4.00
CA ILE A 120 -9.08 -7.25 -3.89
C ILE A 120 -9.21 -8.59 -3.15
N LYS A 121 -8.17 -9.42 -3.19
CA LYS A 121 -8.11 -10.70 -2.47
C LYS A 121 -7.27 -10.56 -1.20
N PRO A 122 -7.55 -11.35 -0.15
CA PRO A 122 -6.69 -11.41 1.03
C PRO A 122 -5.32 -12.05 0.75
N THR A 123 -5.18 -12.72 -0.41
CA THR A 123 -3.96 -13.41 -0.86
C THR A 123 -3.85 -13.40 -2.38
N TYR A 124 -2.63 -13.40 -2.90
CA TYR A 124 -2.28 -13.58 -4.31
C TYR A 124 -1.17 -14.65 -4.42
N ASN A 125 -0.77 -15.02 -5.64
CA ASN A 125 0.28 -16.03 -5.86
C ASN A 125 1.57 -15.70 -5.08
N ASN A 126 2.00 -14.43 -5.20
CA ASN A 126 3.23 -13.92 -4.57
C ASN A 126 3.00 -13.21 -3.23
N PHE A 127 1.77 -12.80 -2.92
CA PHE A 127 1.45 -12.13 -1.66
C PHE A 127 0.62 -13.05 -0.75
N LYS A 128 1.25 -13.62 0.28
CA LYS A 128 0.56 -14.55 1.19
C LYS A 128 -0.38 -13.84 2.16
N THR A 129 -0.16 -12.55 2.38
CA THR A 129 -0.98 -11.71 3.24
C THR A 129 -1.21 -10.36 2.60
N VAL A 130 -2.47 -9.93 2.57
CA VAL A 130 -2.88 -8.57 2.20
C VAL A 130 -3.56 -7.91 3.39
N ILE A 131 -3.01 -6.77 3.81
CA ILE A 131 -3.59 -5.90 4.82
C ILE A 131 -4.12 -4.63 4.18
N GLY A 132 -5.35 -4.28 4.54
CA GLY A 132 -5.95 -2.99 4.26
C GLY A 132 -5.69 -2.00 5.39
N VAL A 133 -5.41 -0.75 5.04
CA VAL A 133 -5.29 0.36 5.99
C VAL A 133 -6.24 1.47 5.56
N LEU A 134 -7.21 1.77 6.41
CA LEU A 134 -8.19 2.82 6.17
C LEU A 134 -7.66 4.14 6.75
N VAL A 135 -7.59 5.18 5.93
CA VAL A 135 -7.16 6.53 6.33
C VAL A 135 -8.19 7.58 5.90
N GLY A 136 -8.13 8.77 6.50
CA GLY A 136 -8.98 9.90 6.13
C GLY A 136 -10.46 9.68 6.47
N GLY A 137 -11.21 9.14 5.51
CA GLY A 137 -12.65 8.83 5.66
C GLY A 137 -13.06 7.48 5.08
N ALA A 138 -12.11 6.64 4.67
CA ALA A 138 -12.40 5.32 4.15
C ALA A 138 -13.01 4.43 5.26
N THR A 139 -14.11 3.74 4.95
CA THR A 139 -14.79 2.86 5.91
C THR A 139 -14.59 1.38 5.63
N SER A 140 -14.16 1.04 4.42
CA SER A 140 -13.96 -0.34 3.98
C SER A 140 -13.07 -0.41 2.74
N ILE A 141 -12.43 -1.58 2.56
CA ILE A 141 -11.77 -1.99 1.32
C ILE A 141 -12.46 -3.28 0.87
N PRO A 142 -13.20 -3.28 -0.26
CA PRO A 142 -13.91 -4.46 -0.73
C PRO A 142 -12.97 -5.67 -0.93
N GLY A 143 -13.39 -6.81 -0.39
CA GLY A 143 -12.60 -8.05 -0.40
C GLY A 143 -11.72 -8.27 0.84
N LEU A 144 -11.56 -7.26 1.69
CA LEU A 144 -10.93 -7.38 3.01
C LEU A 144 -11.96 -7.19 4.14
N THR A 145 -11.65 -7.68 5.33
CA THR A 145 -12.57 -7.68 6.48
C THR A 145 -11.98 -6.93 7.67
N THR A 146 -12.70 -5.91 8.15
CA THR A 146 -12.39 -5.17 9.38
C THR A 146 -12.31 -6.10 10.59
N GLY A 147 -11.22 -5.96 11.36
CA GLY A 147 -10.94 -6.82 12.52
C GLY A 147 -10.18 -8.10 12.20
N THR A 148 -9.97 -8.43 10.92
CA THR A 148 -9.10 -9.54 10.50
C THR A 148 -7.86 -9.02 9.80
N ASN A 149 -8.03 -8.40 8.64
CA ASN A 149 -6.93 -7.93 7.79
C ASN A 149 -7.13 -6.49 7.33
N VAL A 150 -7.93 -5.71 8.08
CA VAL A 150 -8.07 -4.26 7.88
C VAL A 150 -7.87 -3.54 9.20
N VAL A 151 -7.03 -2.51 9.17
CA VAL A 151 -6.73 -1.60 10.29
C VAL A 151 -7.21 -0.20 9.94
N THR A 152 -7.85 0.48 10.89
CA THR A 152 -8.18 1.90 10.77
C THR A 152 -7.06 2.73 11.38
N ALA A 153 -6.58 3.75 10.65
CA ALA A 153 -5.52 4.66 11.06
C ALA A 153 -6.01 6.11 10.98
N ASP A 154 -6.84 6.50 11.94
CA ASP A 154 -7.48 7.83 11.96
C ASP A 154 -6.51 8.95 12.34
N SER A 155 -5.50 8.66 13.15
CA SER A 155 -4.57 9.65 13.72
C SER A 155 -3.24 9.73 12.97
N LEU A 156 -2.92 8.73 12.14
CA LEU A 156 -1.72 8.64 11.31
C LEU A 156 -0.41 8.78 12.12
N ASN A 157 -0.41 8.26 13.35
CA ASN A 157 0.68 8.39 14.31
C ASN A 157 1.40 7.05 14.57
N ASP A 158 2.36 7.05 15.49
CA ASP A 158 3.13 5.85 15.87
C ASP A 158 2.24 4.69 16.32
N SER A 159 1.15 4.96 17.05
CA SER A 159 0.24 3.93 17.53
C SER A 159 -0.50 3.28 16.37
N ASP A 160 -0.97 4.06 15.40
CA ASP A 160 -1.63 3.53 14.21
C ASP A 160 -0.66 2.71 13.36
N ALA A 161 0.57 3.19 13.17
CA ALA A 161 1.61 2.46 12.44
C ALA A 161 1.97 1.13 13.13
N GLU A 162 2.14 1.14 14.45
CA GLU A 162 2.36 -0.06 15.26
C GLU A 162 1.18 -1.04 15.14
N ASN A 163 -0.06 -0.55 15.12
CA ASN A 163 -1.23 -1.42 14.92
C ASN A 163 -1.20 -2.11 13.56
N VAL A 164 -0.87 -1.39 12.48
CA VAL A 164 -0.71 -1.98 11.14
C VAL A 164 0.35 -3.08 11.15
N VAL A 165 1.52 -2.81 11.75
CA VAL A 165 2.61 -3.79 11.84
C VAL A 165 2.21 -5.01 12.68
N ASN A 166 1.58 -4.80 13.84
CA ASN A 166 1.16 -5.91 14.69
C ASN A 166 0.10 -6.78 14.01
N THR A 167 -0.85 -6.20 13.26
CA THR A 167 -1.79 -6.96 12.44
C THR A 167 -1.06 -7.76 11.36
N LEU A 168 -0.05 -7.18 10.70
CA LEU A 168 0.76 -7.90 9.70
C LEU A 168 1.46 -9.10 10.29
N LEU A 169 2.18 -8.90 11.39
CA LEU A 169 2.92 -9.96 12.04
C LEU A 169 1.99 -11.03 12.61
N GLY A 170 0.82 -10.63 13.13
CA GLY A 170 -0.20 -11.58 13.60
C GLY A 170 -0.72 -12.49 12.49
N LEU A 171 -0.97 -11.95 11.30
CA LEU A 171 -1.40 -12.75 10.14
C LEU A 171 -0.28 -13.65 9.62
N LEU A 172 0.95 -13.14 9.53
CA LEU A 172 2.12 -13.92 9.09
C LEU A 172 2.42 -15.11 10.00
N LEU A 173 2.29 -14.94 11.31
CA LEU A 173 2.51 -16.02 12.29
C LEU A 173 1.37 -17.06 12.33
N SER A 174 0.25 -16.80 11.65
CA SER A 174 -0.90 -17.71 11.56
C SER A 174 -0.90 -18.61 10.32
N LEU A 175 0.05 -18.40 9.40
CA LEU A 175 0.30 -19.21 8.19
C LEU A 175 1.24 -20.39 8.48
#